data_AF-A0A7C5CY43-F1
#
_entry.id   AF-A0A7C5CY43-F1
#
_cell.length_a   1.000
_cell.length_b   1.000
_cell.length_c   1.000
_cell.angle_alpha   90.00
_cell.angle_beta   90.00
_cell.angle_gamma   90.00
#
_symmetry.space_group_name_H-M   'P 1'
#
loop_
_entity.id
_entity.type
_entity.pdbx_description
1 polymer ?
#
loop_
_entity_poly.entity_id
_entity_poly.type
_entity_poly.pdbx_seq_one_letter_code
_entity_poly.pdbx_strand_id
1 'polypeptide(L)'
;MSGKCIIHRRNPPKIFTLLFNILISGLVCEIPVASAPVYTPPPSPRQTFNFNLDWKFKKTDVPEAIDPDYDDSSWETVSLPHTY
;
A
#
# COMPACT_ATOMS: atom_id res chain seq x y z
N MET A 1 48.98 -25.38 -31.75
CA MET A 1 48.38 -24.37 -32.66
C MET A 1 47.50 -23.44 -31.83
N SER A 2 47.96 -22.23 -31.54
CA SER A 2 47.28 -21.27 -30.65
C SER A 2 46.49 -20.27 -31.49
N GLY A 3 45.16 -20.33 -31.44
CA GLY A 3 44.27 -19.37 -32.08
C GLY A 3 43.96 -18.22 -31.13
N LYS A 4 44.38 -17.00 -31.47
CA LYS A 4 44.03 -15.77 -30.73
C LYS A 4 42.62 -15.33 -31.17
N CYS A 5 41.67 -15.34 -30.23
CA CYS A 5 40.33 -14.77 -30.42
C CYS A 5 40.42 -13.23 -30.37
N ILE A 6 40.11 -12.56 -31.48
CA ILE A 6 40.11 -11.10 -31.61
C ILE A 6 38.70 -10.61 -31.28
N ILE A 7 38.52 -9.99 -30.11
CA ILE A 7 37.24 -9.38 -29.71
C ILE A 7 37.16 -7.99 -30.36
N HIS A 8 36.34 -7.85 -31.41
CA HIS A 8 36.04 -6.57 -32.04
C HIS A 8 35.07 -5.77 -31.15
N ARG A 9 35.56 -4.74 -30.44
CA ARG A 9 34.67 -3.78 -29.76
C ARG A 9 33.98 -2.92 -30.82
N ARG A 10 32.68 -3.12 -31.03
CA ARG A 10 31.84 -2.23 -31.85
C ARG A 10 31.38 -1.06 -30.97
N ASN A 11 31.67 0.18 -31.37
CA ASN A 11 31.07 1.35 -30.75
C ASN A 11 29.58 1.42 -31.13
N PRO A 12 28.66 1.72 -30.19
CA PRO A 12 27.25 1.90 -30.51
C PRO A 12 27.08 3.13 -31.43
N PRO A 13 26.10 3.11 -32.34
CA PRO A 13 25.86 4.23 -33.25
C PRO A 13 25.45 5.47 -32.44
N LYS A 14 26.02 6.64 -32.78
CA LYS A 14 25.75 7.93 -32.09
C LYS A 14 24.26 8.28 -32.02
N ILE A 15 23.46 7.74 -32.95
CA ILE A 15 21.99 7.80 -32.99
C ILE A 15 21.36 7.20 -31.73
N PHE A 16 21.90 6.11 -31.18
CA PHE A 16 21.37 5.47 -29.98
C PHE A 16 21.59 6.34 -28.74
N THR A 17 22.73 7.02 -28.66
CA THR A 17 23.03 7.99 -27.60
C THR A 17 22.17 9.25 -27.70
N LEU A 18 21.85 9.70 -28.92
CA LEU A 18 21.09 10.93 -29.15
C LEU A 18 19.59 10.75 -28.86
N LEU A 19 19.02 9.60 -29.25
CA LEU A 19 17.63 9.23 -28.95
C LEU A 19 17.39 9.03 -27.45
N PHE A 20 18.38 8.49 -26.73
CA PHE A 20 18.31 8.32 -25.28
C PHE A 20 18.24 9.66 -24.52
N ASN A 21 18.95 10.69 -24.98
CA ASN A 21 18.90 12.03 -24.36
C ASN A 21 17.60 12.77 -24.69
N ILE A 22 17.05 12.61 -25.90
CA ILE A 22 15.76 13.22 -26.28
C ILE A 22 14.60 12.62 -25.45
N LEU A 23 14.66 11.33 -25.14
CA LEU A 23 13.63 10.65 -24.33
C LEU A 23 13.68 11.06 -22.84
N ILE A 24 14.87 11.40 -22.32
CA ILE A 24 15.07 11.84 -20.94
C ILE A 24 14.68 13.31 -20.74
N SER A 25 14.93 14.19 -21.71
CA SER A 25 14.57 15.62 -21.62
C SER A 25 13.06 15.91 -21.73
N GLY A 26 12.26 14.98 -22.25
CA GLY A 26 10.81 15.16 -22.42
C GLY A 26 9.96 14.93 -21.17
N LEU A 27 10.55 14.46 -20.06
CA LEU A 27 9.82 14.05 -18.85
C LEU A 27 10.37 14.73 -17.59
N VAL A 28 10.34 16.05 -17.56
CA VAL A 28 10.45 16.79 -16.29
C VAL A 28 9.09 17.38 -15.98
N CYS A 29 8.29 16.64 -15.21
CA CYS A 29 7.09 17.15 -14.57
C CYS A 29 7.51 17.67 -13.19
N GLU A 30 7.41 18.97 -12.96
CA GLU A 30 7.67 19.55 -11.64
C GLU A 30 6.53 19.14 -10.69
N ILE A 31 6.80 18.14 -9.85
CA ILE A 31 5.87 17.66 -8.83
C ILE A 31 5.84 18.68 -7.67
N PRO A 32 4.68 19.29 -7.35
CA PRO A 32 4.56 20.11 -6.16
C PRO A 32 4.67 19.20 -4.93
N VAL A 33 5.76 19.35 -4.16
CA VAL A 33 5.89 18.70 -2.86
C VAL A 33 4.99 19.45 -1.88
N ALA A 34 3.83 18.86 -1.57
CA ALA A 34 2.97 19.38 -0.51
C ALA A 34 3.67 19.20 0.85
N SER A 35 3.87 20.28 1.60
CA SER A 35 4.35 20.21 2.97
C SER A 35 3.28 19.59 3.86
N ALA A 36 3.59 18.47 4.50
CA ALA A 36 2.71 17.88 5.51
C ALA A 36 2.59 18.84 6.73
N PRO A 37 1.43 18.89 7.41
CA PRO A 37 1.31 19.63 8.65
C PRO A 37 2.24 19.04 9.71
N VAL A 38 2.85 19.91 10.53
CA VAL A 38 3.65 19.48 11.69
C VAL A 38 2.74 18.82 12.70
N TYR A 39 2.95 17.53 12.98
CA TYR A 39 2.22 16.82 14.01
C TYR A 39 2.57 17.40 15.38
N THR A 40 1.59 18.02 16.04
CA THR A 40 1.68 18.38 17.45
C THR A 40 1.04 17.27 18.27
N PRO A 41 1.80 16.58 19.15
CA PRO A 41 1.22 15.53 19.96
C PRO A 41 0.16 16.10 20.91
N PRO A 42 -0.94 15.37 21.15
CA PRO A 42 -1.93 15.78 22.15
C PRO A 42 -1.28 15.83 23.54
N PRO A 43 -1.79 16.66 24.47
CA PRO A 43 -1.25 16.80 25.83
C PRO A 43 -1.17 15.49 26.63
N SER A 44 -1.93 14.47 26.21
CA SER A 44 -1.86 13.12 26.75
C SER A 44 -1.98 12.11 25.61
N PRO A 45 -1.20 11.02 25.63
CA PRO A 45 -1.34 9.94 24.65
C PRO A 45 -2.61 9.10 24.86
N ARG A 46 -3.31 9.23 26.00
CA ARG A 46 -4.47 8.39 26.31
C ARG A 46 -5.70 8.85 25.54
N GLN A 47 -6.30 7.94 24.79
CA GLN A 47 -7.60 8.11 24.14
C GLN A 47 -8.57 7.05 24.65
N THR A 48 -9.84 7.43 24.79
CA THR A 48 -10.92 6.53 25.16
C THR A 48 -11.92 6.52 24.01
N PHE A 49 -12.21 5.35 23.47
CA PHE A 49 -13.13 5.17 22.35
C PHE A 49 -14.42 4.52 22.82
N ASN A 50 -15.53 4.91 22.19
CA ASN A 50 -16.79 4.18 22.31
C ASN A 50 -16.70 2.92 21.43
N PHE A 51 -16.78 1.74 22.04
CA PHE A 51 -16.66 0.45 21.36
C PHE A 51 -17.99 -0.29 21.28
N ASN A 52 -19.10 0.43 21.40
CA ASN A 52 -20.43 -0.16 21.43
C ASN A 52 -21.05 -0.37 20.05
N LEU A 53 -20.58 0.32 19.03
CA LEU A 53 -21.22 0.34 17.71
C LEU A 53 -20.81 -0.86 16.85
N ASP A 54 -21.67 -1.22 15.90
CA ASP A 54 -21.39 -2.09 14.75
C ASP A 54 -20.91 -3.52 15.06
N TRP A 55 -21.45 -4.14 16.10
CA TRP A 55 -21.19 -5.55 16.40
C TRP A 55 -22.03 -6.47 15.51
N LYS A 56 -21.46 -7.62 15.11
CA LYS A 56 -22.18 -8.71 14.45
C LYS A 56 -22.64 -9.73 15.49
N PHE A 57 -23.93 -10.05 15.51
CA PHE A 57 -24.55 -10.94 16.49
C PHE A 57 -25.36 -12.07 15.82
N LYS A 58 -25.22 -13.29 16.37
CA LYS A 58 -26.02 -14.45 15.99
C LYS A 58 -26.32 -15.29 17.22
N LYS A 59 -27.60 -15.60 17.45
CA LYS A 59 -28.07 -16.40 18.61
C LYS A 59 -27.96 -17.90 18.35
N THR A 60 -26.79 -18.35 17.92
CA THR A 60 -26.48 -19.78 17.73
C THR A 60 -24.98 -20.01 17.89
N ASP A 61 -24.59 -21.24 18.18
CA ASP A 61 -23.17 -21.59 18.25
C ASP A 61 -22.61 -21.79 16.83
N VAL A 62 -21.47 -21.17 16.55
CA VAL A 62 -20.76 -21.25 15.27
C VAL A 62 -19.27 -21.40 15.58
N PRO A 63 -18.75 -22.63 15.71
CA PRO A 63 -17.37 -22.88 16.13
C PRO A 63 -16.31 -22.22 15.25
N GLU A 64 -16.61 -22.06 13.95
CA GLU A 64 -15.73 -21.47 12.96
C GLU A 64 -15.63 -19.94 13.07
N ALA A 65 -16.56 -19.28 13.78
CA ALA A 65 -16.60 -17.82 13.91
C ALA A 65 -15.48 -17.24 14.81
N ILE A 66 -14.58 -18.09 15.32
CA ILE A 66 -13.31 -17.67 15.93
C ILE A 66 -12.27 -17.24 14.89
N ASP A 67 -12.43 -17.67 13.63
CA ASP A 67 -11.56 -17.29 12.52
C ASP A 67 -11.79 -15.81 12.14
N PRO A 68 -10.76 -14.95 12.13
CA PRO A 68 -10.88 -13.56 11.68
C PRO A 68 -11.39 -13.40 10.24
N ASP A 69 -11.22 -14.42 9.39
CA ASP A 69 -11.67 -14.42 8.00
C ASP A 69 -13.08 -15.01 7.81
N TYR A 70 -13.78 -15.35 8.90
CA TYR A 70 -15.14 -15.88 8.86
C TYR A 70 -16.13 -14.84 8.30
N ASP A 71 -16.97 -15.26 7.34
CA ASP A 71 -18.01 -14.40 6.76
C ASP A 71 -19.24 -14.29 7.68
N ASP A 72 -19.31 -13.19 8.43
CA ASP A 72 -20.43 -12.80 9.30
C ASP A 72 -21.40 -11.81 8.64
N SER A 73 -21.32 -11.60 7.32
CA SER A 73 -22.15 -10.60 6.61
C SER A 73 -23.66 -10.80 6.77
N SER A 74 -24.08 -12.05 7.02
CA SER A 74 -25.47 -12.45 7.26
C SER A 74 -25.96 -12.23 8.71
N TRP A 75 -25.07 -11.84 9.63
CA TRP A 75 -25.39 -11.68 11.05
C TRP A 75 -26.09 -10.34 11.32
N GLU A 76 -26.84 -10.28 12.40
CA GLU A 76 -27.52 -9.05 12.82
C GLU A 76 -26.49 -8.01 13.24
N THR A 77 -26.65 -6.77 12.80
CA THR A 77 -25.78 -5.66 13.24
C THR A 77 -26.43 -4.98 14.44
N VAL A 78 -25.75 -5.00 15.59
CA VAL A 78 -26.26 -4.50 16.88
C VAL A 78 -25.31 -3.47 17.49
N SER A 79 -25.81 -2.73 18.49
CA SER A 79 -25.00 -1.85 19.32
C SER A 79 -25.14 -2.21 20.80
N LEU A 80 -24.07 -2.04 21.58
CA LEU A 80 -24.03 -2.34 23.00
C LEU A 80 -24.54 -1.15 23.85
N PRO A 81 -25.18 -1.39 25.01
CA PRO A 81 -25.57 -2.71 25.53
C PRO A 81 -26.73 -3.34 24.74
N HIS A 82 -26.68 -4.66 24.54
CA HIS A 82 -27.65 -5.44 23.77
C HIS A 82 -28.19 -6.63 24.59
N THR A 83 -29.41 -7.09 24.30
CA THR A 83 -30.05 -8.29 24.89
C THR A 83 -30.58 -9.21 23.79
N TYR A 84 -30.51 -10.54 23.98
CA TYR A 84 -30.75 -11.56 22.95
C TYR A 84 -32.13 -12.23 23.01
#